data_AF-A0A5H2BLK5-F1
#
_entry.id   AF-A0A5H2BLK5-F1
#
_cell.length_a   1.000
_cell.length_b   1.000
_cell.length_c   1.000
_cell.angle_alpha   90.00
_cell.angle_beta   90.00
_cell.angle_gamma   90.00
#
_symmetry.space_group_name_H-M   'P 1'
#
loop_
_entity.id
_entity.type
_entity.pdbx_description
1 polymer ?
#
loop_
_entity_poly.entity_id
_entity_poly.type
_entity_poly.pdbx_seq_one_letter_code
_entity_poly.pdbx_strand_id
1 'polypeptide(L)'
;NVSEEEMNRLLGIVLDVEYLYTCVHKEEDPDTKQVYFSLFKLLRKCILQMGRPVVEALESPPFEKPSIEQGVNNFVQYKFSHLPSKERQTIVELAKMFLNQINYWQLETPSQRRQRAPDDDVAGYKVNYTRWLCYCNVPQFCDSLPRYEATQIFGRTFLRS
;
A
#
# COMPACT_ATOMS: atom_id res chain seq x y z
N ASN A 1 6.67 -1.35 -35.49
CA ASN A 1 7.76 -1.91 -34.68
C ASN A 1 7.63 -1.38 -33.26
N VAL A 2 7.38 -2.26 -32.29
CA VAL A 2 7.36 -1.93 -30.86
C VAL A 2 8.81 -1.80 -30.38
N SER A 3 9.12 -0.82 -29.53
CA SER A 3 10.48 -0.65 -28.99
C SER A 3 10.82 -1.79 -28.02
N GLU A 4 12.11 -2.06 -27.84
CA GLU A 4 12.59 -3.04 -26.86
C GLU A 4 12.14 -2.69 -25.43
N GLU A 5 12.17 -1.41 -25.08
CA GLU A 5 11.67 -0.91 -23.79
C GLU A 5 10.19 -1.25 -23.56
N GLU A 6 9.35 -1.09 -24.59
CA GLU A 6 7.93 -1.39 -24.50
C GLU A 6 7.67 -2.89 -24.45
N MET A 7 8.47 -3.71 -25.17
CA MET A 7 8.41 -5.17 -25.04
C MET A 7 8.79 -5.62 -23.62
N ASN A 8 9.88 -5.09 -23.07
CA ASN A 8 10.33 -5.41 -21.71
C ASN A 8 9.28 -5.01 -20.67
N ARG A 9 8.63 -3.85 -20.83
CA ARG A 9 7.52 -3.42 -19.97
C ARG A 9 6.34 -4.39 -20.03
N LEU A 10 5.94 -4.82 -21.22
CA LEU A 10 4.83 -5.78 -21.40
C LEU A 10 5.19 -7.16 -20.81
N LEU A 11 6.43 -7.61 -20.96
CA LEU A 11 6.93 -8.84 -20.32
C LEU A 11 6.88 -8.75 -18.80
N GLY A 12 7.24 -7.60 -18.21
CA GLY A 12 7.08 -7.36 -16.77
C GLY A 12 5.63 -7.53 -16.31
N ILE A 13 4.67 -6.96 -17.05
CA ILE A 13 3.25 -7.12 -16.74
C ILE A 13 2.80 -8.59 -16.86
N VAL A 14 3.34 -9.35 -17.81
CA VAL A 14 3.05 -10.80 -17.95
C VAL A 14 3.51 -11.58 -16.70
N LEU A 15 4.72 -11.31 -16.22
CA LEU A 15 5.24 -11.94 -15.00
C LEU A 15 4.37 -11.61 -13.78
N ASP A 16 3.96 -10.34 -13.64
CA ASP A 16 3.06 -9.91 -12.56
C ASP A 16 1.68 -10.58 -12.64
N VAL A 17 1.15 -10.81 -13.85
CA VAL A 17 -0.10 -11.55 -14.07
C VAL A 17 0.03 -12.99 -13.60
N GLU A 18 1.12 -13.68 -13.91
CA GLU A 18 1.37 -15.06 -13.46
C GLU A 18 1.52 -15.15 -11.94
N TYR A 19 2.23 -14.18 -11.35
CA TYR A 19 2.38 -14.10 -9.90
C TYR A 19 1.03 -13.87 -9.21
N LEU A 20 0.26 -12.86 -9.64
CA LEU A 20 -1.07 -12.58 -9.07
C LEU A 20 -2.04 -13.74 -9.28
N TYR A 21 -1.98 -14.45 -10.41
CA TYR A 21 -2.78 -15.65 -10.61
C TYR A 21 -2.50 -16.69 -9.53
N THR A 22 -1.22 -16.90 -9.20
CA THR A 22 -0.82 -17.81 -8.10
C THR A 22 -1.34 -17.31 -6.76
N CYS A 23 -1.23 -16.01 -6.46
CA CYS A 23 -1.77 -15.41 -5.25
C CYS A 23 -3.29 -15.63 -5.13
N VAL A 24 -4.07 -15.39 -6.19
CA VAL A 24 -5.53 -15.61 -6.20
C VAL A 24 -5.90 -17.04 -5.85
N HIS A 25 -5.15 -18.03 -6.33
CA HIS A 25 -5.45 -19.45 -6.08
C HIS A 25 -5.08 -19.89 -4.67
N LYS A 26 -4.03 -19.30 -4.10
CA LYS A 26 -3.57 -19.60 -2.73
C LYS A 26 -4.30 -18.80 -1.65
N GLU A 27 -4.88 -17.65 -2.00
CA GLU A 27 -5.53 -16.77 -1.03
C GLU A 27 -6.86 -17.36 -0.54
N GLU A 28 -6.98 -17.39 0.79
CA GLU A 28 -8.13 -17.90 1.53
C GLU A 28 -9.07 -16.78 1.97
N ASP A 29 -8.54 -15.60 2.32
CA ASP A 29 -9.36 -14.48 2.73
C ASP A 29 -10.15 -13.91 1.53
N PRO A 30 -11.49 -13.87 1.59
CA PRO A 30 -12.31 -13.48 0.45
C PRO A 30 -12.08 -12.02 0.03
N ASP A 31 -11.80 -11.14 0.98
CA ASP A 31 -11.60 -9.71 0.71
C ASP A 31 -10.25 -9.48 0.04
N THR A 32 -9.19 -10.14 0.51
CA THR A 32 -7.85 -10.11 -0.13
C THR A 32 -7.91 -10.73 -1.53
N LYS A 33 -8.54 -11.89 -1.67
CA LYS A 33 -8.68 -12.61 -2.94
C LYS A 33 -9.38 -11.77 -4.00
N GLN A 34 -10.43 -11.04 -3.62
CA GLN A 34 -11.15 -10.14 -4.52
C GLN A 34 -10.26 -9.02 -5.05
N VAL A 35 -9.38 -8.46 -4.21
CA VAL A 35 -8.43 -7.42 -4.63
C VAL A 35 -7.40 -7.99 -5.60
N TYR A 36 -6.76 -9.13 -5.28
CA TYR A 36 -5.81 -9.78 -6.19
C TYR A 36 -6.44 -10.10 -7.54
N PHE A 37 -7.67 -10.63 -7.54
CA PHE A 37 -8.38 -10.93 -8.79
C PHE A 37 -8.70 -9.67 -9.61
N SER A 38 -8.98 -8.55 -8.94
CA SER A 38 -9.23 -7.27 -9.61
C SER A 38 -7.96 -6.72 -10.27
N LEU A 39 -6.82 -6.78 -9.57
CA LEU A 39 -5.52 -6.38 -10.11
C LEU A 39 -5.07 -7.30 -11.25
N PHE A 40 -5.27 -8.62 -11.11
CA PHE A 40 -5.03 -9.59 -12.19
C PHE A 40 -5.79 -9.22 -13.47
N LYS A 41 -7.09 -8.90 -13.36
CA LYS A 41 -7.90 -8.46 -14.51
C LYS A 41 -7.39 -7.15 -15.11
N LEU A 42 -7.00 -6.19 -14.27
CA LEU A 42 -6.42 -4.91 -14.70
C LEU A 42 -5.16 -5.14 -15.54
N LEU A 43 -4.21 -5.92 -15.04
CA LEU A 43 -2.95 -6.18 -15.74
C LEU A 43 -3.18 -6.93 -17.06
N ARG A 44 -4.08 -7.92 -17.09
CA ARG A 44 -4.47 -8.60 -18.34
C ARG A 44 -5.06 -7.65 -19.38
N LYS A 45 -5.93 -6.72 -18.94
CA LYS A 45 -6.48 -5.67 -19.81
C LYS A 45 -5.36 -4.76 -20.35
N CYS A 46 -4.38 -4.41 -19.52
CA CYS A 46 -3.24 -3.58 -19.93
C CYS A 46 -2.38 -4.26 -21.00
N ILE A 47 -2.13 -5.57 -20.90
CA ILE A 47 -1.41 -6.31 -21.95
C ILE A 47 -2.19 -6.25 -23.28
N LEU A 48 -3.48 -6.55 -23.24
CA LEU A 48 -4.34 -6.56 -24.44
C LEU A 48 -4.43 -5.20 -25.13
N GLN A 49 -4.39 -4.12 -24.35
CA GLN A 49 -4.50 -2.75 -24.83
C GLN A 49 -3.15 -2.05 -25.02
N MET A 50 -2.03 -2.75 -24.73
CA MET A 50 -0.70 -2.15 -24.61
C MET A 50 -0.68 -0.90 -23.71
N GLY A 51 -1.53 -0.89 -22.67
CA GLY A 51 -1.72 0.21 -21.75
C GLY A 51 -0.80 0.17 -20.54
N ARG A 52 -0.79 1.26 -19.76
CA ARG A 52 -0.18 1.29 -18.41
C ARG A 52 -1.25 0.98 -17.37
N PRO A 53 -0.93 0.20 -16.33
CA PRO A 53 -1.91 -0.13 -15.31
C PRO A 53 -2.20 1.09 -14.42
N VAL A 54 -3.48 1.42 -14.34
CA VAL A 54 -4.01 2.44 -13.45
C VAL A 54 -5.15 1.80 -12.69
N VAL A 55 -5.06 1.80 -11.36
CA VAL A 55 -6.15 1.30 -10.52
C VAL A 55 -7.32 2.27 -10.64
N GLU A 56 -8.38 1.81 -11.32
CA GLU A 56 -9.65 2.54 -11.46
C GLU A 56 -10.34 2.57 -10.08
N ALA A 57 -10.15 3.65 -9.32
CA ALA A 57 -10.75 3.84 -8.00
C ALA A 57 -11.55 5.16 -7.95
N LEU A 58 -12.59 5.18 -7.11
CA LEU A 58 -13.39 6.38 -6.81
C LEU A 58 -12.54 7.55 -6.28
N GLU A 59 -11.45 7.23 -5.58
CA GLU A 59 -10.49 8.19 -5.04
C GLU A 59 -9.07 7.69 -5.29
N SER A 60 -8.17 8.59 -5.70
CA SER A 60 -6.74 8.33 -5.86
C SER A 60 -5.95 8.84 -4.65
N PRO A 61 -4.79 8.26 -4.33
CA PRO A 61 -3.94 8.77 -3.25
C PRO A 61 -3.54 10.24 -3.48
N PRO A 62 -3.33 11.04 -2.42
CA PRO A 62 -3.39 10.67 -1.00
C PRO A 62 -4.83 10.59 -0.47
N PHE A 63 -5.07 9.66 0.46
CA PHE A 63 -6.39 9.39 1.04
C PHE A 63 -6.70 10.20 2.30
N GLU A 64 -5.67 10.69 3.00
CA GLU A 64 -5.85 11.51 4.20
C GLU A 64 -4.72 12.53 4.32
N LYS A 65 -5.03 13.72 4.84
CA LYS A 65 -4.04 14.74 5.21
C LYS A 65 -4.34 15.25 6.64
N PRO A 66 -3.32 15.51 7.48
CA PRO A 66 -1.89 15.25 7.23
C PRO A 66 -1.58 13.74 7.13
N SER A 67 -0.53 13.40 6.39
CA SER A 67 -0.06 12.02 6.29
C SER A 67 0.54 11.53 7.61
N ILE A 68 0.74 10.21 7.73
CA ILE A 68 1.44 9.62 8.88
C ILE A 68 2.85 10.20 9.02
N GLU A 69 3.61 10.28 7.91
CA GLU A 69 4.95 10.88 7.90
C GLU A 69 4.93 12.31 8.45
N GLN A 70 4.00 13.15 7.96
CA GLN A 70 3.87 14.51 8.46
C GLN A 70 3.47 14.54 9.94
N GLY A 71 2.57 13.67 10.37
CA GLY A 71 2.16 13.53 11.76
C GLY A 71 3.33 13.16 12.68
N VAL A 72 4.17 12.21 12.26
CA VAL A 72 5.37 11.80 13.00
C VAL A 72 6.42 12.92 13.04
N ASN A 73 6.65 13.61 11.91
CA ASN A 73 7.57 14.76 11.88
C ASN A 73 7.11 15.88 12.82
N ASN A 74 5.81 16.19 12.82
CA ASN A 74 5.22 17.16 13.75
C ASN A 74 5.38 16.71 15.20
N PHE A 75 5.16 15.43 15.50
CA PHE A 75 5.36 14.87 16.83
C PHE A 75 6.81 15.02 17.30
N VAL A 76 7.78 14.72 16.44
CA VAL A 76 9.20 14.83 16.77
C VAL A 76 9.57 16.28 17.10
N GLN A 77 9.15 17.23 16.26
CA GLN A 77 9.41 18.65 16.48
C GLN A 77 8.73 19.17 17.76
N TYR A 78 7.46 18.82 17.96
CA TYR A 78 6.68 19.28 19.10
C TYR A 78 7.23 18.75 20.43
N LYS A 79 7.60 17.46 20.49
CA LYS A 79 8.01 16.82 21.75
C LYS A 79 9.49 16.93 22.05
N PHE A 80 10.37 17.01 21.05
CA PHE A 80 11.81 16.82 21.25
C PHE A 80 12.68 17.97 20.71
N SER A 81 12.07 19.10 20.31
CA SER A 81 12.82 20.29 19.87
C SER A 81 13.78 20.84 20.91
N HIS A 82 13.45 20.68 22.20
CA HIS A 82 14.27 21.14 23.33
C HIS A 82 15.52 20.30 23.58
N LEU A 83 15.64 19.11 22.98
CA LEU A 83 16.78 18.22 23.21
C LEU A 83 18.06 18.75 22.56
N PRO A 84 19.24 18.43 23.13
CA PRO A 84 20.53 18.64 22.49
C PRO A 84 20.60 17.97 21.11
N SER A 85 21.41 18.52 20.20
CA SER A 85 21.46 18.08 18.80
C SER A 85 21.72 16.58 18.62
N LYS A 86 22.59 15.97 19.45
CA LYS A 86 22.89 14.53 19.37
C LYS A 86 21.67 13.67 19.70
N GLU A 87 20.97 13.97 20.79
CA GLU A 87 19.77 13.22 21.19
C GLU A 87 18.62 13.44 20.22
N ARG A 88 18.43 14.67 19.75
CA ARG A 88 17.44 14.99 18.72
C ARG A 88 17.69 14.20 17.43
N GLN A 89 18.94 14.06 17.02
CA GLN A 89 19.31 13.24 15.86
C GLN A 89 18.93 11.77 16.06
N THR A 90 19.19 11.20 17.24
CA THR A 90 18.76 9.83 17.57
C THR A 90 17.23 9.68 17.50
N ILE A 91 16.46 10.66 18.00
CA ILE A 91 14.99 10.63 17.89
C ILE A 91 14.53 10.67 16.43
N VAL A 92 15.16 11.50 15.59
CA VAL A 92 14.85 11.57 14.15
C VAL A 92 15.13 10.24 13.45
N GLU A 93 16.23 9.56 13.80
CA GLU A 93 16.56 8.25 13.25
C GLU A 93 15.54 7.18 13.67
N LEU A 94 15.14 7.16 14.94
CA LEU A 94 14.08 6.27 15.43
C LEU A 94 12.74 6.53 14.74
N ALA A 95 12.38 7.79 14.50
CA ALA A 95 11.18 8.15 13.76
C ALA A 95 11.20 7.64 12.31
N LYS A 96 12.35 7.75 11.63
CA LYS A 96 12.54 7.18 10.29
C LYS A 96 12.43 5.67 10.30
N MET A 97 13.02 5.00 11.28
CA MET A 97 12.90 3.54 11.43
C MET A 97 11.43 3.13 11.63
N PHE A 98 10.69 3.84 12.48
CA PHE A 98 9.27 3.61 12.71
C PHE A 98 8.43 3.78 11.43
N LEU A 99 8.63 4.87 10.69
CA LEU A 99 7.95 5.10 9.41
C LEU A 99 8.25 4.00 8.40
N ASN A 100 9.51 3.57 8.31
CA ASN A 100 9.91 2.47 7.46
C ASN A 100 9.21 1.16 7.86
N GLN A 101 9.11 0.86 9.15
CA GLN A 101 8.38 -0.33 9.60
C GLN A 101 6.90 -0.30 9.17
N ILE A 102 6.24 0.86 9.24
CA ILE A 102 4.85 0.99 8.77
C ILE A 102 4.72 0.70 7.27
N ASN A 103 5.65 1.15 6.45
CA ASN A 103 5.58 0.96 5.00
C ASN A 103 5.67 -0.52 4.57
N TYR A 104 6.28 -1.39 5.39
CA TYR A 104 6.39 -2.83 5.15
C TYR A 104 5.49 -3.68 6.06
N TRP A 105 4.73 -3.03 6.94
CA TRP A 105 3.87 -3.74 7.88
C TRP A 105 2.77 -4.50 7.14
N GLN A 106 2.59 -5.77 7.47
CA GLN A 106 1.51 -6.59 6.94
C GLN A 106 0.26 -6.38 7.78
N LEU A 107 -0.77 -5.79 7.17
CA LEU A 107 -2.06 -5.62 7.83
C LEU A 107 -2.77 -6.96 8.01
N GLU A 108 -3.50 -7.09 9.11
CA GLU A 108 -4.45 -8.18 9.32
C GLU A 108 -5.52 -8.16 8.22
N THR A 109 -6.02 -9.32 7.81
CA THR A 109 -7.12 -9.35 6.84
C THR A 109 -8.41 -8.79 7.46
N PRO A 110 -9.36 -8.29 6.66
CA PRO A 110 -10.64 -7.82 7.21
C PRO A 110 -11.40 -8.90 8.00
N SER A 111 -11.27 -10.17 7.62
CA SER A 111 -11.84 -11.29 8.38
C SER A 111 -11.19 -11.43 9.76
N GLN A 112 -9.85 -11.35 9.84
CA GLN A 112 -9.11 -11.38 11.10
C GLN A 112 -9.46 -10.18 11.98
N ARG A 113 -9.51 -8.97 11.40
CA ARG A 113 -9.85 -7.74 12.12
C ARG A 113 -11.24 -7.82 12.74
N ARG A 114 -12.22 -8.33 11.99
CA ARG A 114 -13.60 -8.52 12.45
C ARG A 114 -13.70 -9.49 13.62
N GLN A 115 -12.88 -10.55 13.63
CA GLN A 115 -12.84 -11.49 14.75
C GLN A 115 -12.19 -10.86 16.00
N ARG A 116 -11.13 -10.08 15.82
CA ARG A 116 -10.39 -9.45 16.92
C ARG A 116 -11.13 -8.27 17.56
N ALA A 117 -11.85 -7.48 16.76
CA ALA A 117 -12.57 -6.28 17.21
C ALA A 117 -13.91 -6.13 16.45
N PRO A 118 -14.95 -6.87 16.87
CA PRO A 118 -16.24 -6.86 16.18
C PRO A 118 -16.99 -5.53 16.26
N ASP A 119 -16.70 -4.70 17.26
CA ASP A 119 -17.34 -3.39 17.47
C ASP A 119 -16.62 -2.23 16.74
N ASP A 120 -15.46 -2.48 16.13
CA ASP A 120 -14.72 -1.47 15.36
C ASP A 120 -15.39 -1.21 14.00
N ASP A 121 -15.04 -0.09 13.35
CA ASP A 121 -15.47 0.21 11.97
C ASP A 121 -14.79 -0.72 10.95
N VAL A 122 -15.31 -1.95 10.86
CA VAL A 122 -14.82 -2.99 9.93
C VAL A 122 -14.98 -2.56 8.48
N ALA A 123 -16.00 -1.75 8.16
CA ALA A 123 -16.22 -1.26 6.80
C ALA A 123 -15.14 -0.25 6.40
N GLY A 124 -14.87 0.73 7.25
CA GLY A 124 -13.77 1.67 7.07
C GLY A 124 -12.41 0.98 7.00
N TYR A 125 -12.17 -0.01 7.87
CA TYR A 125 -10.97 -0.85 7.82
C TYR A 125 -10.81 -1.53 6.46
N LYS A 126 -11.86 -2.20 5.98
CA LYS A 126 -11.84 -2.92 4.70
C LYS A 126 -11.52 -1.99 3.53
N VAL A 127 -12.07 -0.78 3.50
CA VAL A 127 -11.74 0.23 2.47
C VAL A 127 -10.25 0.58 2.50
N ASN A 128 -9.70 0.86 3.69
CA ASN A 128 -8.29 1.17 3.85
C ASN A 128 -7.37 -0.01 3.54
N TYR A 129 -7.78 -1.23 3.89
CA TYR A 129 -7.08 -2.46 3.57
C TYR A 129 -7.00 -2.67 2.05
N THR A 130 -8.12 -2.50 1.33
CA THR A 130 -8.13 -2.56 -0.14
C THR A 130 -7.22 -1.50 -0.76
N ARG A 131 -7.25 -0.25 -0.26
CA ARG A 131 -6.35 0.82 -0.72
C ARG A 131 -4.88 0.44 -0.48
N TRP A 132 -4.57 -0.07 0.70
CA TRP A 132 -3.20 -0.49 1.05
C TRP A 132 -2.71 -1.63 0.17
N LEU A 133 -3.56 -2.63 -0.12
CA LEU A 133 -3.21 -3.69 -1.07
C LEU A 133 -2.91 -3.14 -2.46
N CYS A 134 -3.81 -2.32 -3.02
CA CYS A 134 -3.69 -1.81 -4.39
C CYS A 134 -2.50 -0.87 -4.61
N TYR A 135 -2.20 0.00 -3.63
CA TYR A 135 -1.24 1.09 -3.83
C TYR A 135 0.07 0.92 -3.05
N CYS A 136 0.11 0.04 -2.05
CA CYS A 136 1.29 -0.12 -1.19
C CYS A 136 1.86 -1.53 -1.19
N ASN A 137 1.05 -2.56 -0.91
CA ASN A 137 1.53 -3.92 -0.67
C ASN A 137 1.74 -4.73 -1.96
N VAL A 138 0.75 -4.79 -2.85
CA VAL A 138 0.90 -5.54 -4.12
C VAL A 138 1.98 -4.93 -5.01
N PRO A 139 2.09 -3.59 -5.14
CA PRO A 139 3.19 -2.98 -5.90
C PRO A 139 4.60 -3.25 -5.34
N GLN A 140 4.75 -3.90 -4.17
CA GLN A 140 6.07 -4.33 -3.69
C GLN A 140 6.60 -5.58 -4.41
N PHE A 141 5.70 -6.39 -4.96
CA PHE A 141 6.05 -7.63 -5.67
C PHE A 141 5.45 -7.71 -7.08
N CYS A 142 4.64 -6.74 -7.48
CA CYS A 142 4.20 -6.51 -8.85
C CYS A 142 4.55 -5.08 -9.28
N ASP A 143 5.78 -4.88 -9.76
CA ASP A 143 6.36 -3.56 -9.98
C ASP A 143 5.81 -2.82 -11.21
N SER A 144 5.00 -3.50 -12.03
CA SER A 144 4.26 -2.84 -13.10
C SER A 144 3.17 -1.91 -12.57
N LEU A 145 2.70 -2.11 -11.33
CA LEU A 145 1.70 -1.27 -10.68
C LEU A 145 2.33 -0.01 -10.05
N PRO A 146 1.62 1.14 -10.03
CA PRO A 146 2.07 2.32 -9.32
C PRO A 146 2.24 2.07 -7.82
N ARG A 147 3.46 2.26 -7.31
CA ARG A 147 3.81 2.07 -5.90
C ARG A 147 3.79 3.39 -5.13
N TYR A 148 3.21 3.36 -3.93
CA TYR A 148 3.19 4.44 -2.96
C TYR A 148 3.56 3.93 -1.58
N GLU A 149 4.21 4.79 -0.78
CA GLU A 149 4.51 4.48 0.61
C GLU A 149 3.28 4.75 1.50
N ALA A 150 2.91 3.80 2.35
CA ALA A 150 1.70 3.89 3.18
C ALA A 150 1.72 5.15 4.06
N THR A 151 2.89 5.47 4.61
CA THR A 151 3.09 6.65 5.46
C THR A 151 2.89 7.99 4.76
N GLN A 152 2.91 8.02 3.43
CA GLN A 152 2.73 9.23 2.63
C GLN A 152 1.28 9.44 2.18
N ILE A 153 0.56 8.34 1.90
CA ILE A 153 -0.79 8.40 1.32
C ILE A 153 -1.90 8.19 2.34
N PHE A 154 -1.59 7.64 3.51
CA PHE A 154 -2.53 7.48 4.61
C PHE A 154 -2.21 8.43 5.78
N GLY A 155 -3.19 8.63 6.65
CA GLY A 155 -3.13 9.51 7.81
C GLY A 155 -3.50 8.81 9.12
N ARG A 156 -4.08 9.58 10.04
CA ARG A 156 -4.34 9.15 11.43
C ARG A 156 -5.35 8.00 11.50
N THR A 157 -6.34 7.97 10.60
CA THR A 157 -7.37 6.93 10.61
C THR A 157 -6.76 5.55 10.35
N PHE A 158 -5.90 5.46 9.34
CA PHE A 158 -5.16 4.23 9.03
C PHE A 158 -4.22 3.82 10.17
N LEU A 159 -3.50 4.76 10.77
CA LEU A 159 -2.55 4.46 11.85
C LEU A 159 -3.22 3.93 13.12
N ARG A 160 -4.49 4.26 13.34
CA ARG A 160 -5.29 3.78 14.49
C ARG A 160 -5.93 2.41 14.25
N SER A 161 -5.98 1.99 12.99
CA SER A 161 -6.72 0.83 12.52
C SER A 161 -6.04 -0.49 12.88
#